data_AF-A0A4D4MV28-F1
#
_entry.id   AF-A0A4D4MV28-F1
#
_cell.length_a   1.000
_cell.length_b   1.000
_cell.length_c   1.000
_cell.angle_alpha   90.00
_cell.angle_beta   90.00
_cell.angle_gamma   90.00
#
_symmetry.space_group_name_H-M   'P 1'
#
loop_
_entity.id
_entity.type
_entity.pdbx_description
1 polymer ?
#
loop_
_entity_poly.entity_id
_entity_poly.type
_entity_poly.pdbx_seq_one_letter_code
_entity_poly.pdbx_strand_id
1 'polypeptide(L)'
;MRSTTALAALLTTALTPLSLPTPASAAPATYADDFNGDGYRDLVVGAPDATVSGKESAGAVVVLYGSASGPGTTKKLLISQNATGVEGAAEAGDGFGSSVASADLDADGYADLLVGAPYEDVTGAKTRAASPCCGAARRA
;
A
#
# COMPACT_ATOMS: atom_id res chain seq x y z
N MET A 1 -45.32 29.62 -63.48
CA MET A 1 -43.93 29.60 -62.95
C MET A 1 -44.05 29.83 -61.45
N ARG A 2 -43.79 28.81 -60.62
CA ARG A 2 -43.91 28.88 -59.15
C ARG A 2 -42.50 28.91 -58.56
N SER A 3 -42.11 30.02 -57.96
CA SER A 3 -40.82 30.14 -57.26
C SER A 3 -41.06 30.04 -55.76
N THR A 4 -40.62 28.93 -55.16
CA THR A 4 -40.64 28.68 -53.72
C THR A 4 -39.32 29.13 -53.08
N THR A 5 -39.39 30.08 -52.15
CA THR A 5 -38.27 30.48 -51.28
C THR A 5 -38.12 29.49 -50.13
N ALA A 6 -36.93 28.91 -49.95
CA ALA A 6 -36.60 28.06 -48.80
C ALA A 6 -36.01 28.90 -47.66
N LEU A 7 -36.58 28.79 -46.46
CA LEU A 7 -35.99 29.29 -45.22
C LEU A 7 -34.89 28.31 -44.75
N ALA A 8 -33.69 28.82 -44.48
CA ALA A 8 -32.65 28.11 -43.76
C ALA A 8 -32.84 28.32 -42.25
N ALA A 9 -33.15 27.25 -41.52
CA ALA A 9 -33.17 27.26 -40.06
C ALA A 9 -31.75 26.97 -39.54
N LEU A 10 -31.13 27.95 -38.85
CA LEU A 10 -29.90 27.73 -38.09
C LEU A 10 -30.24 26.98 -36.79
N LEU A 11 -29.75 25.75 -36.67
CA LEU A 11 -29.85 24.96 -35.45
C LEU A 11 -28.68 25.33 -34.53
N THR A 12 -28.93 26.15 -33.50
CA THR A 12 -27.97 26.42 -32.43
C THR A 12 -27.97 25.25 -31.45
N THR A 13 -27.09 24.28 -31.64
CA THR A 13 -26.85 23.21 -30.67
C THR A 13 -26.21 23.78 -29.41
N ALA A 14 -26.95 23.77 -28.29
CA ALA A 14 -26.43 24.13 -26.98
C ALA A 14 -25.42 23.08 -26.50
N LEU A 15 -24.20 23.53 -26.18
CA LEU A 15 -23.14 22.71 -25.63
C LEU A 15 -23.33 22.63 -24.11
N THR A 16 -24.05 21.62 -23.60
CA THR A 16 -24.08 21.36 -22.15
C THR A 16 -22.75 20.75 -21.73
N PRO A 17 -21.99 21.37 -20.81
CA PRO A 17 -20.76 20.77 -20.32
C PRO A 17 -21.11 19.49 -19.55
N LEU A 18 -20.51 18.38 -19.97
CA LEU A 18 -20.56 17.11 -19.26
C LEU A 18 -19.75 17.27 -17.97
N SER A 19 -20.44 17.42 -16.84
CA SER A 19 -19.80 17.37 -15.52
C SER A 19 -19.40 15.93 -15.24
N LEU A 20 -18.11 15.62 -15.37
CA LEU A 20 -17.57 14.34 -14.95
C LEU A 20 -17.55 14.28 -13.41
N PRO A 21 -17.83 13.12 -12.79
CA PRO A 21 -17.63 12.97 -11.36
C PRO A 21 -16.15 13.21 -11.06
N THR A 22 -15.86 14.12 -10.14
CA THR A 22 -14.52 14.24 -9.56
C THR A 22 -14.15 12.88 -8.97
N PRO A 23 -12.97 12.31 -9.29
CA PRO A 23 -12.53 11.11 -8.60
C PRO A 23 -12.56 11.41 -7.10
N ALA A 24 -13.20 10.53 -6.33
CA ALA A 24 -13.20 10.65 -4.88
C ALA A 24 -11.75 10.55 -4.41
N SER A 25 -11.18 11.68 -3.98
CA SER A 25 -9.93 11.68 -3.24
C SER A 25 -10.22 11.07 -1.88
N ALA A 26 -9.55 9.98 -1.53
CA ALA A 26 -9.63 9.44 -0.18
C ALA A 26 -9.20 10.53 0.81
N ALA A 27 -9.93 10.66 1.92
CA ALA A 27 -9.51 11.53 3.01
C ALA A 27 -8.22 10.94 3.62
N PRO A 28 -7.29 11.78 4.10
CA PRO A 28 -6.08 11.28 4.74
C PRO A 28 -6.44 10.34 5.90
N ALA A 29 -5.68 9.26 6.08
CA ALA A 29 -5.88 8.32 7.18
C ALA A 29 -5.93 9.10 8.50
N THR A 30 -6.98 8.88 9.29
CA THR A 30 -7.13 9.59 10.58
C THR A 30 -5.97 9.22 11.52
N TYR A 31 -5.37 8.05 11.30
CA TYR A 31 -4.24 7.54 12.06
C TYR A 31 -3.13 7.02 11.13
N ALA A 32 -1.88 7.28 11.49
CA ALA A 32 -0.69 6.87 10.73
C ALA A 32 -0.45 5.34 10.72
N ASP A 33 -1.30 4.58 11.38
CA ASP A 33 -1.29 3.13 11.55
C ASP A 33 -2.65 2.50 11.18
N ASP A 34 -3.49 3.20 10.40
CA ASP A 34 -4.70 2.64 9.79
C ASP A 34 -4.39 2.22 8.34
N PHE A 35 -4.05 0.94 8.13
CA PHE A 35 -3.62 0.40 6.84
C PHE A 35 -4.79 0.04 5.92
N ASN A 36 -6.00 -0.12 6.47
CA ASN A 36 -7.18 -0.53 5.71
C ASN A 36 -8.24 0.58 5.56
N GLY A 37 -8.04 1.72 6.21
CA GLY A 37 -8.88 2.91 6.16
C GLY A 37 -10.25 2.73 6.83
N ASP A 38 -10.37 1.81 7.79
CA ASP A 38 -11.63 1.53 8.48
C ASP A 38 -11.91 2.46 9.68
N GLY A 39 -10.98 3.36 9.97
CA GLY A 39 -11.08 4.35 11.05
C GLY A 39 -10.62 3.82 12.41
N TYR A 40 -10.06 2.61 12.48
CA TYR A 40 -9.41 2.08 13.67
C TYR A 40 -7.91 1.92 13.45
N ARG A 41 -7.13 2.12 14.51
CA ARG A 41 -5.68 1.88 14.46
C ARG A 41 -5.40 0.39 14.40
N ASP A 42 -4.48 0.00 13.53
CA ASP A 42 -3.96 -1.35 13.42
C ASP A 42 -2.68 -1.51 14.24
N LEU A 43 -2.27 -2.77 14.46
CA LEU A 43 -1.02 -3.10 15.15
C LEU A 43 -0.11 -3.91 14.25
N VAL A 44 1.13 -3.45 14.10
CA VAL A 44 2.18 -4.17 13.39
C VAL A 44 3.12 -4.84 14.39
N VAL A 45 3.36 -6.14 14.21
CA VAL A 45 4.29 -6.92 15.04
C VAL A 45 5.33 -7.57 14.14
N GLY A 46 6.60 -7.24 14.37
CA GLY A 46 7.74 -7.90 13.75
C GLY A 46 8.04 -9.25 14.39
N ALA A 47 8.39 -10.24 13.56
CA ALA A 47 8.81 -11.57 13.96
C ALA A 47 10.09 -11.95 13.19
N PRO A 48 11.24 -11.33 13.51
CA PRO A 48 12.49 -11.51 12.75
C PRO A 48 13.01 -12.96 12.78
N ASP A 49 12.68 -13.73 13.81
CA ASP A 49 13.08 -15.14 13.93
C ASP A 49 12.11 -16.13 13.26
N ALA A 50 11.07 -15.64 12.56
CA ALA A 50 10.10 -16.51 11.92
C ALA A 50 10.73 -17.33 10.78
N THR A 51 10.39 -18.62 10.74
CA THR A 51 10.75 -19.50 9.62
C THR A 51 9.79 -19.30 8.46
N VAL A 52 10.31 -18.93 7.29
CA VAL A 52 9.53 -18.71 6.06
C VAL A 52 9.98 -19.71 4.99
N SER A 53 9.06 -20.53 4.48
CA SER A 53 9.36 -21.54 3.44
C SER A 53 10.57 -22.44 3.75
N GLY A 54 10.76 -22.78 5.02
CA GLY A 54 11.88 -23.61 5.49
C GLY A 54 13.20 -22.86 5.74
N LYS A 55 13.20 -21.52 5.68
CA LYS A 55 14.35 -20.66 5.96
C LYS A 55 14.24 -20.12 7.38
N GLU A 56 15.07 -20.62 8.29
CA GLU A 56 15.08 -20.18 9.69
C GLU A 56 15.52 -18.72 9.81
N SER A 57 14.89 -17.96 10.72
CA SER A 57 15.15 -16.52 10.93
C SER A 57 15.13 -15.66 9.65
N ALA A 58 14.40 -16.09 8.62
CA ALA A 58 14.11 -15.25 7.46
C ALA A 58 13.28 -14.03 7.86
N GLY A 59 12.37 -14.25 8.80
CA GLY A 59 11.57 -13.21 9.41
C GLY A 59 10.27 -12.91 8.68
N ALA A 60 9.33 -12.33 9.43
CA ALA A 60 8.02 -11.92 8.95
C ALA A 60 7.50 -10.72 9.75
N VAL A 61 6.42 -10.11 9.26
CA VAL A 61 5.64 -9.10 9.98
C VAL A 61 4.18 -9.49 9.91
N VAL A 62 3.44 -9.29 11.01
CA VAL A 62 1.99 -9.41 11.02
C VAL A 62 1.33 -8.05 11.27
N VAL A 63 0.37 -7.70 10.44
CA VAL A 63 -0.56 -6.58 10.67
C VAL A 63 -1.84 -7.16 11.25
N LEU A 64 -2.22 -6.69 12.43
CA LEU A 64 -3.45 -7.04 13.14
C LEU A 64 -4.44 -5.89 12.97
N TYR A 65 -5.52 -6.12 12.23
CA TYR A 65 -6.47 -5.06 11.95
C TYR A 65 -7.27 -4.69 13.20
N GLY A 66 -7.41 -3.39 13.40
CA GLY A 66 -8.10 -2.77 14.52
C GLY A 66 -9.61 -2.98 14.51
N SER A 67 -10.22 -2.62 15.63
CA SER A 67 -11.67 -2.50 15.77
C SER A 67 -11.98 -1.61 16.95
N ALA A 68 -13.27 -1.35 17.19
CA ALA A 68 -13.74 -0.65 18.39
C ALA A 68 -13.29 -1.32 19.71
N SER A 69 -12.95 -2.61 19.67
CA SER A 69 -12.47 -3.37 20.83
C SER A 69 -10.93 -3.44 20.93
N GLY A 70 -10.21 -2.74 20.04
CA GLY A 70 -8.74 -2.83 19.91
C GLY A 70 -8.28 -3.79 18.80
N PRO A 71 -6.96 -4.10 18.76
CA PRO A 71 -6.37 -4.97 17.74
C PRO A 71 -6.98 -6.38 17.75
N GLY A 72 -7.47 -6.83 16.60
CA GLY A 72 -8.06 -8.16 16.44
C GLY A 72 -7.06 -9.18 15.86
N THR A 73 -7.16 -10.45 16.27
CA THR A 73 -6.37 -11.55 15.68
C THR A 73 -7.07 -12.27 14.53
N THR A 74 -8.37 -11.98 14.32
CA THR A 74 -9.21 -12.63 13.31
C THR A 74 -8.93 -12.12 11.90
N LYS A 75 -8.81 -10.80 11.73
CA LYS A 75 -8.42 -10.18 10.46
C LYS A 75 -6.98 -9.73 10.58
N LYS A 76 -6.09 -10.39 9.84
CA LYS A 76 -4.65 -10.12 9.86
C LYS A 76 -4.02 -10.32 8.49
N LEU A 77 -2.92 -9.63 8.26
CA LEU A 77 -2.08 -9.79 7.09
C LEU A 77 -0.70 -10.28 7.56
N LEU A 78 -0.20 -11.36 6.96
CA LEU A 78 1.15 -11.87 7.21
C LEU A 78 2.01 -11.54 5.99
N ILE A 79 3.14 -10.89 6.24
CA ILE A 79 4.06 -10.42 5.21
C ILE A 79 5.44 -11.00 5.50
N SER A 80 6.09 -11.52 4.47
CA SER A 80 7.50 -11.91 4.47
C SER A 80 8.14 -11.38 3.19
N GLN A 81 9.45 -11.55 3.02
CA GLN A 81 10.09 -11.21 1.76
C GLN A 81 9.53 -11.95 0.53
N ASN A 82 8.88 -13.10 0.72
CA ASN A 82 8.22 -13.82 -0.37
C ASN A 82 6.87 -13.20 -0.79
N ALA A 83 6.42 -12.13 -0.14
CA ALA A 83 5.19 -11.45 -0.52
C ALA A 83 5.35 -10.73 -1.86
N THR A 84 4.29 -10.72 -2.67
CA THR A 84 4.25 -9.95 -3.91
C THR A 84 4.56 -8.48 -3.65
N GLY A 85 5.47 -7.90 -4.43
CA GLY A 85 5.87 -6.50 -4.29
C GLY A 85 6.99 -6.24 -3.29
N VAL A 86 7.46 -7.27 -2.56
CA VAL A 86 8.76 -7.23 -1.87
C VAL A 86 9.81 -7.79 -2.82
N GLU A 87 10.84 -7.00 -3.12
CA GLU A 87 11.96 -7.46 -3.95
C GLU A 87 12.83 -8.46 -3.18
N GLY A 88 13.36 -9.46 -3.88
CA GLY A 88 14.14 -10.54 -3.28
C GLY A 88 13.31 -11.78 -2.96
N ALA A 89 13.88 -12.66 -2.15
CA ALA A 89 13.22 -13.86 -1.66
C ALA A 89 13.71 -14.11 -0.24
N ALA A 90 12.88 -14.73 0.59
CA ALA A 90 13.29 -15.09 1.95
C ALA A 90 14.49 -16.04 1.93
N GLU A 91 15.56 -15.63 2.60
CA GLU A 91 16.78 -16.36 2.86
C GLU A 91 16.91 -16.60 4.38
N ALA A 92 17.78 -17.52 4.77
CA ALA A 92 17.92 -17.87 6.17
C ALA A 92 18.76 -16.80 6.88
N GLY A 93 18.19 -16.16 7.90
CA GLY A 93 18.87 -15.18 8.73
C GLY A 93 18.62 -13.71 8.37
N ASP A 94 17.83 -13.38 7.34
CA ASP A 94 17.62 -11.99 6.88
C ASP A 94 17.00 -11.09 7.96
N GLY A 95 16.24 -11.70 8.88
CA GLY A 95 15.60 -11.01 9.99
C GLY A 95 14.56 -9.99 9.52
N PHE A 96 13.81 -10.26 8.44
CA PHE A 96 12.73 -9.40 7.98
C PHE A 96 11.73 -9.14 9.11
N GLY A 97 11.43 -7.88 9.40
CA GLY A 97 10.61 -7.50 10.55
C GLY A 97 11.41 -7.18 11.81
N SER A 98 12.74 -7.04 11.74
CA SER A 98 13.56 -6.60 12.88
C SER A 98 13.24 -5.19 13.36
N SER A 99 12.69 -4.35 12.47
CA SER A 99 12.18 -3.03 12.78
C SER A 99 10.99 -2.71 11.88
N VAL A 100 10.03 -1.94 12.39
CA VAL A 100 8.85 -1.50 11.64
C VAL A 100 8.56 -0.03 11.90
N ALA A 101 8.04 0.66 10.89
CA ALA A 101 7.53 2.03 10.98
C ALA A 101 6.35 2.20 10.02
N SER A 102 5.50 3.20 10.28
CA SER A 102 4.37 3.52 9.41
C SER A 102 4.21 5.02 9.18
N ALA A 103 3.74 5.38 8.00
CA ALA A 103 3.42 6.74 7.56
C ALA A 103 2.61 6.66 6.26
N ASP A 104 1.83 7.69 5.92
CA ASP A 104 1.26 7.84 4.57
C ASP A 104 2.34 8.48 3.67
N LEU A 105 3.13 7.65 2.99
CA LEU A 105 4.31 8.07 2.21
C LEU A 105 3.97 8.49 0.79
N ASP A 106 2.88 7.97 0.21
CA ASP A 106 2.42 8.35 -1.13
C ASP A 106 1.18 9.26 -1.15
N ALA A 107 0.74 9.71 0.03
CA ALA A 107 -0.34 10.68 0.23
C ALA A 107 -1.69 10.22 -0.33
N ASP A 108 -1.92 8.90 -0.29
CA ASP A 108 -3.16 8.28 -0.77
C ASP A 108 -4.22 8.11 0.32
N GLY A 109 -3.90 8.52 1.55
CA GLY A 109 -4.79 8.52 2.69
C GLY A 109 -4.90 7.16 3.39
N TYR A 110 -3.96 6.25 3.16
CA TYR A 110 -3.79 5.02 3.92
C TYR A 110 -2.38 4.99 4.53
N ALA A 111 -2.21 4.25 5.64
CA ALA A 111 -0.88 4.04 6.18
C ALA A 111 -0.06 3.12 5.26
N ASP A 112 1.20 3.49 5.00
CA ASP A 112 2.22 2.60 4.43
C ASP A 112 3.06 1.96 5.53
N LEU A 113 3.55 0.75 5.25
CA LEU A 113 4.40 -0.02 6.14
C LEU A 113 5.84 -0.06 5.64
N LEU A 114 6.78 0.34 6.49
CA LEU A 114 8.21 0.16 6.30
C LEU A 114 8.70 -1.01 7.15
N VAL A 115 9.44 -1.94 6.56
CA VAL A 115 9.99 -3.11 7.24
C VAL A 115 11.49 -3.22 7.05
N GLY A 116 12.23 -3.40 8.13
CA GLY A 116 13.68 -3.64 8.11
C GLY A 116 14.03 -5.14 8.06
N ALA A 117 15.02 -5.47 7.23
CA ALA A 117 15.69 -6.77 7.15
C ALA A 117 17.22 -6.53 7.22
N PRO A 118 17.79 -6.34 8.42
CA PRO A 118 19.14 -5.81 8.59
C PRO A 118 20.25 -6.77 8.15
N TYR A 119 19.93 -8.05 7.92
CA TYR A 119 20.89 -9.08 7.53
C TYR A 119 20.69 -9.56 6.09
N GLU A 120 19.75 -8.94 5.35
CA GLU A 120 19.53 -9.21 3.94
C GLU A 120 20.76 -8.85 3.10
N ASP A 121 21.21 -9.78 2.26
CA ASP A 121 22.28 -9.55 1.29
C ASP A 121 21.68 -9.07 -0.04
N VAL A 122 21.52 -7.75 -0.20
CA VAL A 122 21.13 -7.18 -1.50
C VAL A 122 22.27 -7.35 -2.51
N THR A 123 22.25 -8.44 -3.29
CA THR A 123 23.28 -8.72 -4.30
C THR A 123 23.14 -7.81 -5.53
N GLY A 124 23.60 -6.58 -5.31
CA GLY A 124 23.94 -5.53 -6.29
C GLY A 124 25.02 -4.57 -5.78
N ALA A 125 25.37 -4.61 -4.47
CA ALA A 125 26.45 -3.81 -3.90
C ALA A 125 27.31 -4.62 -2.92
N LYS A 126 28.50 -5.05 -3.37
CA LYS A 126 29.60 -5.49 -2.51
C LYS A 126 30.16 -4.30 -1.73
N THR A 127 29.42 -3.76 -0.77
CA THR A 127 29.97 -2.97 0.34
C THR A 127 29.01 -3.10 1.51
N ARG A 128 29.53 -3.43 2.69
CA ARG A 128 28.84 -3.30 3.96
C ARG A 128 28.34 -1.86 4.11
N ALA A 129 27.14 -1.61 3.63
CA ALA A 129 26.41 -0.38 3.81
C ALA A 129 24.99 -0.84 4.10
N ALA A 130 24.50 -0.47 5.27
CA ALA A 130 23.09 -0.52 5.57
C ALA A 130 22.35 0.30 4.50
N SER A 131 21.94 -0.37 3.42
CA SER A 131 20.99 0.20 2.48
C SER A 131 19.65 0.23 3.18
N PRO A 132 18.97 1.38 3.25
CA PRO A 132 17.65 1.47 3.85
C PRO A 132 16.69 0.80 2.87
N CYS A 133 16.61 -0.53 2.93
CA CYS A 133 15.50 -1.27 2.33
C CYS A 133 14.24 -0.85 3.07
N CYS A 134 13.64 0.26 2.63
CA CYS A 134 12.22 0.49 2.84
C CYS A 134 11.52 -0.45 1.85
N GLY A 135 11.38 -1.72 2.24
CA GLY A 135 10.41 -2.60 1.60
C GLY A 135 9.02 -2.07 1.97
N ALA A 136 8.48 -1.18 1.13
CA ALA A 136 7.09 -0.76 1.25
C ALA A 136 6.22 -1.93 0.78
N ALA A 137 5.67 -2.70 1.71
CA ALA A 137 4.68 -3.71 1.37
C ALA A 137 3.40 -2.97 0.93
N ARG A 138 3.23 -2.79 -0.38
CA ARG A 138 2.02 -2.16 -0.94
C ARG A 138 0.82 -3.09 -0.75
N ARG A 139 -0.27 -2.52 -0.20
CA ARG A 139 -1.68 -2.93 -0.10
C ARG A 139 -2.04 -4.44 -0.11
N ALA A 140 -2.86 -4.81 0.88
CA ALA A 140 -3.84 -5.90 0.75
C ALA A 140 -5.15 -5.39 0.12
#